data_AF-A0A9X4NK63-F1
#
_entry.id   AF-A0A9X4NK63-F1
#
_cell.length_a   1.000
_cell.length_b   1.000
_cell.length_c   1.000
_cell.angle_alpha   90.00
_cell.angle_beta   90.00
_cell.angle_gamma   90.00
#
_symmetry.space_group_name_H-M   'P 1'
#
loop_
_entity.id
_entity.type
_entity.pdbx_description
1 polymer ?
#
loop_
_entity_poly.entity_id
_entity_poly.type
_entity_poly.pdbx_seq_one_letter_code
_entity_poly.pdbx_strand_id
1 'polypeptide(L)'
;MTYQIKTIFPKEETAENNKVTERSTNEFIVDMSADEVKKYYISLLTRGYSVSVTFSPPELSEAGKEQDPFAIAERLELAAIPYKATLKLKAKGDYESIVKITKLVEQQDYDYDISAKLMIRENSSVDFERLDSWFDKDYTKYTILPKASSQDIMDLKTLYDALVEEHQKVSINIKAKVKKDDDDVFATQLVSYPDNTLIEFKLSDADIYGD
;
A
#
# COMPACT_ATOMS: atom_id res chain seq x y z
N MET A 1 0.49 -8.17 21.19
CA MET A 1 -0.30 -7.79 20.01
C MET A 1 -1.11 -6.55 20.31
N THR A 2 -0.48 -5.40 20.06
CA THR A 2 -1.13 -4.09 20.01
C THR A 2 -1.19 -3.60 18.56
N TYR A 3 -2.14 -2.73 18.27
CA TYR A 3 -2.42 -2.22 16.93
C TYR A 3 -2.63 -0.70 16.98
N GLN A 4 -2.41 -0.07 15.83
CA GLN A 4 -2.75 1.34 15.62
C GLN A 4 -4.02 1.38 14.78
N ILE A 5 -5.01 2.16 15.20
CA ILE A 5 -6.29 2.30 14.51
C ILE A 5 -6.39 3.69 13.92
N LYS A 6 -6.76 3.77 12.65
CA LYS A 6 -7.15 5.01 11.99
C LYS A 6 -8.58 4.87 11.47
N THR A 7 -9.50 5.66 12.00
CA THR A 7 -10.88 5.67 11.54
C THR A 7 -11.11 6.90 10.66
N ILE A 8 -11.61 6.70 9.45
CA ILE A 8 -11.97 7.76 8.51
C ILE A 8 -13.49 7.79 8.42
N PHE A 9 -14.10 8.84 8.93
CA PHE A 9 -15.56 9.02 8.92
C PHE A 9 -16.05 9.52 7.55
N PRO A 10 -17.35 9.33 7.23
CA PRO A 10 -17.96 9.92 6.04
C PRO A 10 -17.77 11.44 6.04
N LYS A 11 -17.71 12.03 4.84
CA LYS A 11 -17.60 13.49 4.72
C LYS A 11 -18.94 14.12 5.07
N GLU A 12 -18.90 15.16 5.89
CA GLU A 12 -20.07 15.99 6.13
C GLU A 12 -20.08 17.13 5.10
N GLU A 13 -21.13 17.19 4.29
CA GLU A 13 -21.35 18.27 3.33
C GLU A 13 -22.37 19.28 3.88
N THR A 14 -21.96 20.54 3.96
CA THR A 14 -22.88 21.65 4.23
C THR A 14 -22.91 22.60 3.03
N ALA A 15 -24.12 22.86 2.53
CA ALA A 15 -24.36 23.82 1.46
C ALA A 15 -25.06 25.05 2.03
N GLU A 16 -24.34 26.16 2.15
CA GLU A 16 -24.90 27.46 2.53
C GLU A 16 -24.40 28.54 1.57
N ASN A 17 -25.29 29.44 1.13
CA ASN A 17 -24.97 30.61 0.30
C ASN A 17 -24.11 30.31 -0.95
N ASN A 18 -24.54 29.36 -1.80
CA ASN A 18 -23.83 28.92 -3.01
C ASN A 18 -22.40 28.39 -2.78
N LYS A 19 -22.05 28.01 -1.54
CA LYS A 19 -20.77 27.40 -1.20
C LYS A 19 -21.01 26.03 -0.57
N VAL A 20 -20.41 25.00 -1.15
CA VAL A 20 -20.35 23.66 -0.57
C VAL A 20 -19.09 23.58 0.29
N THR A 21 -19.24 23.16 1.54
CA THR A 21 -18.14 22.91 2.47
C THR A 21 -18.14 21.44 2.82
N GLU A 22 -17.04 20.75 2.51
CA GLU A 22 -16.80 19.37 2.92
C GLU A 22 -15.92 19.34 4.18
N ARG A 23 -16.38 18.65 5.22
CA ARG A 23 -15.59 18.38 6.43
C ARG A 23 -15.25 16.90 6.50
N SER A 24 -13.98 16.59 6.75
CA SER A 24 -13.52 15.22 7.02
C SER A 24 -13.10 15.09 8.47
N THR A 25 -13.49 13.98 9.10
CA THR A 25 -13.14 13.65 10.49
C THR A 25 -12.35 12.35 10.47
N ASN A 26 -11.16 12.37 11.06
CA ASN A 26 -10.32 11.18 11.23
C ASN A 26 -10.01 11.00 12.72
N GLU A 27 -10.12 9.78 13.21
CA GLU A 27 -9.71 9.39 14.56
C GLU A 27 -8.47 8.51 14.47
N PHE A 28 -7.53 8.69 15.41
CA PHE A 28 -6.31 7.88 15.49
C PHE A 28 -6.11 7.40 16.92
N ILE A 29 -6.03 6.09 17.10
CA ILE A 29 -5.87 5.43 18.40
C ILE A 29 -4.63 4.55 18.32
N VAL A 30 -3.76 4.62 19.33
CA VAL A 30 -2.56 3.80 19.43
C VAL A 30 -2.72 2.76 20.53
N ASP A 31 -1.88 1.73 20.46
CA ASP A 31 -1.72 0.71 21.51
C ASP A 31 -2.99 -0.09 21.86
N MET A 32 -3.90 -0.28 20.90
CA MET A 32 -5.10 -1.09 21.12
C MET A 32 -4.79 -2.59 21.04
N SER A 33 -5.23 -3.36 22.03
CA SER A 33 -5.15 -4.82 22.00
C SER A 33 -6.10 -5.44 20.97
N ALA A 34 -5.82 -6.67 20.54
CA ALA A 34 -6.66 -7.39 19.56
C ALA A 34 -8.15 -7.42 19.95
N ASP A 35 -8.47 -7.65 21.23
CA ASP A 35 -9.85 -7.71 21.71
C ASP A 35 -10.53 -6.33 21.72
N GLU A 36 -9.78 -5.27 22.01
CA GLU A 36 -10.28 -3.89 21.93
C GLU A 36 -10.56 -3.50 20.47
N VAL A 37 -9.68 -3.89 19.54
CA VAL A 37 -9.88 -3.66 18.10
C VAL A 37 -11.14 -4.35 17.61
N LYS A 38 -11.36 -5.62 17.98
CA LYS A 38 -12.59 -6.36 17.64
C LYS A 38 -13.84 -5.67 18.19
N LYS A 39 -13.82 -5.29 19.47
CA LYS A 39 -14.95 -4.58 20.09
C LYS A 39 -15.23 -3.24 19.43
N TYR A 40 -14.18 -2.50 19.07
CA TYR A 40 -14.32 -1.21 18.39
C TYR A 40 -14.92 -1.38 16.99
N TYR A 41 -14.44 -2.36 16.21
CA TYR A 41 -15.02 -2.72 14.91
C TYR A 41 -16.52 -3.03 15.01
N ILE A 42 -16.91 -3.93 15.93
CA ILE A 42 -18.33 -4.27 16.17
C ILE A 42 -19.14 -3.02 16.57
N SER A 43 -18.55 -2.13 17.37
CA SER A 43 -19.22 -0.89 17.77
C SER A 43 -19.49 0.06 16.60
N LEU A 44 -18.60 0.08 15.59
CA LEU A 44 -18.79 0.88 14.37
C LEU A 44 -19.94 0.33 13.54
N LEU A 45 -20.01 -1.00 13.36
CA LEU A 45 -21.12 -1.66 12.68
C LEU A 45 -22.45 -1.43 13.41
N THR A 46 -22.46 -1.56 14.74
CA THR A 46 -23.66 -1.34 15.58
C THR A 46 -24.17 0.11 15.48
N ARG A 47 -23.28 1.07 15.21
CA ARG A 47 -23.64 2.48 14.99
C ARG A 47 -24.23 2.75 13.60
N GLY A 48 -24.34 1.74 12.74
CA GLY A 48 -24.92 1.86 11.40
C GLY A 48 -23.92 2.25 10.31
N TYR A 49 -22.61 2.07 10.54
CA TYR A 49 -21.62 2.25 9.49
C TYR A 49 -21.34 0.94 8.75
N SER A 50 -21.13 1.02 7.43
CA SER A 50 -20.40 -0.01 6.68
C SER A 50 -18.91 0.29 6.75
N VAL A 51 -18.12 -0.72 7.08
CA VAL A 51 -16.70 -0.58 7.42
C VAL A 51 -15.83 -1.31 6.40
N SER A 52 -15.07 -0.53 5.63
CA SER A 52 -13.97 -1.05 4.82
C SER A 52 -12.69 -1.09 5.64
N VAL A 53 -12.09 -2.27 5.78
CA VAL A 53 -10.86 -2.47 6.56
C VAL A 53 -9.64 -2.56 5.65
N THR A 54 -8.57 -1.86 6.00
CA THR A 54 -7.25 -2.01 5.36
C THR A 54 -6.18 -2.23 6.43
N PHE A 55 -5.36 -3.26 6.25
CA PHE A 55 -4.23 -3.56 7.14
C PHE A 55 -2.93 -3.08 6.49
N SER A 56 -2.15 -2.32 7.24
CA SER A 56 -0.84 -1.79 6.85
C SER A 56 0.19 -2.20 7.90
N PRO A 57 0.85 -3.35 7.73
CA PRO A 57 1.89 -3.80 8.64
C PRO A 57 3.05 -2.80 8.70
N PRO A 58 3.75 -2.64 9.84
CA PRO A 58 4.91 -1.75 9.92
C PRO A 58 6.07 -2.26 9.04
N GLU A 59 6.79 -1.34 8.39
CA GLU A 59 7.96 -1.69 7.54
C GLU A 59 9.05 -2.43 8.34
N LEU A 60 9.15 -2.14 9.64
CA LEU A 60 10.09 -2.74 10.58
C LEU A 60 9.32 -3.35 11.75
N SER A 61 9.72 -4.56 12.16
CA SER A 61 9.30 -5.15 13.43
C SER A 61 9.85 -4.37 14.63
N GLU A 62 9.30 -4.59 15.83
CA GLU A 62 9.79 -3.98 17.08
C GLU A 62 11.27 -4.29 17.36
N ALA A 63 11.79 -5.41 16.85
CA ALA A 63 13.20 -5.79 16.95
C ALA A 63 14.09 -5.11 15.88
N GLY A 64 13.55 -4.19 15.07
CA GLY A 64 14.26 -3.52 14.00
C GLY A 64 14.55 -4.39 12.76
N LYS A 65 13.98 -5.60 12.68
CA LYS A 65 14.06 -6.46 11.49
C LYS A 65 12.98 -6.07 10.48
N GLU A 66 13.33 -6.02 9.20
CA GLU A 66 12.35 -5.89 8.12
C GLU A 66 11.29 -6.99 8.26
N GLN A 67 10.03 -6.61 8.09
CA GLN A 67 8.97 -7.62 8.08
C GLN A 67 9.11 -8.52 6.87
N ASP A 68 8.88 -9.81 7.11
CA ASP A 68 8.81 -10.80 6.05
C ASP A 68 7.38 -10.85 5.48
N PRO A 69 7.14 -10.29 4.27
CA PRO A 69 5.82 -10.36 3.65
C PRO A 69 5.40 -11.80 3.33
N PHE A 70 6.34 -12.72 3.09
CA PHE A 70 6.04 -14.11 2.79
C PHE A 70 5.40 -14.81 3.99
N ALA A 71 5.85 -14.50 5.21
CA ALA A 71 5.25 -15.02 6.44
C ALA A 71 3.81 -14.52 6.68
N ILE A 72 3.47 -13.29 6.25
CA ILE A 72 2.10 -12.78 6.32
C ILE A 72 1.20 -13.50 5.31
N ALA A 73 1.68 -13.69 4.08
CA ALA A 73 0.96 -14.43 3.05
C ALA A 73 0.70 -15.88 3.49
N GLU A 74 1.70 -16.58 4.01
CA GLU A 74 1.57 -17.95 4.53
C GLU A 74 0.47 -18.05 5.59
N ARG A 75 0.39 -17.09 6.52
CA ARG A 75 -0.68 -17.05 7.54
C ARG A 75 -2.06 -16.83 6.95
N LEU A 76 -2.18 -16.02 5.90
CA LEU A 76 -3.46 -15.82 5.20
C LEU A 76 -3.88 -17.08 4.44
N GLU A 77 -2.92 -17.77 3.81
CA GLU A 77 -3.16 -19.04 3.12
C GLU A 77 -3.62 -20.14 4.08
N LEU A 78 -2.95 -20.28 5.23
CA LEU A 78 -3.35 -21.22 6.29
C LEU A 78 -4.74 -20.91 6.85
N ALA A 79 -5.13 -19.64 6.87
CA ALA A 79 -6.47 -19.20 7.25
C ALA A 79 -7.51 -19.28 6.11
N ALA A 80 -7.12 -19.77 4.93
CA ALA A 80 -7.94 -19.79 3.71
C ALA A 80 -8.49 -18.40 3.30
N ILE A 81 -7.76 -17.33 3.62
CA ILE A 81 -8.11 -15.96 3.28
C ILE A 81 -7.48 -15.60 1.93
N PRO A 82 -8.27 -15.33 0.87
CA PRO A 82 -7.71 -14.92 -0.41
C PRO A 82 -7.06 -13.55 -0.29
N TYR A 83 -5.94 -13.33 -0.98
CA TYR A 83 -5.24 -12.05 -0.96
C TYR A 83 -4.75 -11.64 -2.37
N LYS A 84 -4.18 -10.43 -2.43
CA LYS A 84 -3.41 -9.94 -3.56
C LYS A 84 -2.10 -9.36 -3.03
N ALA A 85 -0.98 -9.93 -3.46
CA ALA A 85 0.35 -9.39 -3.26
C ALA A 85 0.68 -8.41 -4.38
N THR A 86 1.35 -7.30 -4.06
CA THR A 86 1.79 -6.31 -5.04
C THR A 86 3.18 -5.83 -4.66
N LEU A 87 4.14 -6.02 -5.55
CA LEU A 87 5.51 -5.54 -5.37
C LEU A 87 5.54 -4.02 -5.57
N LYS A 88 6.17 -3.32 -4.64
CA LYS A 88 6.40 -1.88 -4.66
C LYS A 88 7.90 -1.63 -4.70
N LEU A 89 8.35 -1.03 -5.80
CA LEU A 89 9.73 -0.64 -6.01
C LEU A 89 9.83 0.88 -5.96
N LYS A 90 10.73 1.41 -5.13
CA LYS A 90 11.04 2.85 -5.06
C LYS A 90 12.40 3.13 -5.73
N ALA A 91 12.59 2.64 -6.95
CA ALA A 91 13.82 2.85 -7.71
C ALA A 91 13.82 4.24 -8.37
N LYS A 92 14.90 4.98 -8.14
CA LYS A 92 15.18 6.27 -8.77
C LYS A 92 16.66 6.37 -9.09
N GLY A 93 16.99 6.75 -10.33
CA GLY A 93 18.39 6.79 -10.76
C GLY A 93 18.59 7.56 -12.06
N ASP A 94 19.79 7.42 -12.61
CA ASP A 94 20.07 7.79 -13.99
C ASP A 94 19.54 6.73 -14.98
N TYR A 95 19.68 7.00 -16.27
CA TYR A 95 19.20 6.13 -17.33
C TYR A 95 19.82 4.72 -17.25
N GLU A 96 21.14 4.63 -17.09
CA GLU A 96 21.86 3.35 -17.05
C GLU A 96 21.40 2.47 -15.88
N SER A 97 21.19 3.08 -14.71
CA SER A 97 20.71 2.41 -13.51
C SER A 97 19.29 1.87 -13.72
N ILE A 98 18.39 2.69 -14.26
CA ILE A 98 17.00 2.27 -14.50
C ILE A 98 16.92 1.20 -15.58
N VAL A 99 17.73 1.27 -16.66
CA VAL A 99 17.77 0.24 -17.71
C VAL A 99 18.12 -1.14 -17.14
N LYS A 100 19.04 -1.23 -16.17
CA LYS A 100 19.36 -2.51 -15.52
C LYS A 100 18.14 -3.08 -14.79
N ILE A 101 17.44 -2.25 -14.05
CA ILE A 101 16.24 -2.62 -13.29
C ILE A 101 15.11 -3.02 -14.25
N THR A 102 14.90 -2.27 -15.34
CA THR A 102 13.91 -2.59 -16.36
C THR A 102 14.10 -3.99 -16.92
N LYS A 103 15.35 -4.38 -17.22
CA LYS A 103 15.65 -5.73 -17.72
C LYS A 103 15.25 -6.83 -16.75
N LEU A 104 15.41 -6.62 -15.44
CA LEU A 104 14.99 -7.59 -14.42
C LEU A 104 13.47 -7.76 -14.39
N VAL A 105 12.73 -6.67 -14.59
CA VAL A 105 11.27 -6.68 -14.64
C VAL A 105 10.77 -7.35 -15.92
N GLU A 106 11.37 -7.01 -17.07
CA GLU A 106 11.05 -7.60 -18.39
C GLU A 106 11.34 -9.11 -18.44
N GLN A 107 12.42 -9.58 -17.80
CA GLN A 107 12.77 -11.01 -17.74
C GLN A 107 11.71 -11.89 -17.08
N GLN A 108 10.78 -11.29 -16.34
CA GLN A 108 9.68 -11.97 -15.67
C GLN A 108 8.31 -11.59 -16.25
N ASP A 109 8.30 -11.01 -17.46
CA ASP A 109 7.09 -10.68 -18.22
C ASP A 109 6.12 -9.74 -17.47
N TYR A 110 6.63 -8.91 -16.55
CA TYR A 110 5.82 -7.90 -15.87
C TYR A 110 5.79 -6.59 -16.67
N ASP A 111 4.58 -6.04 -16.82
CA ASP A 111 4.42 -4.67 -17.30
C ASP A 111 5.07 -3.66 -16.33
N TYR A 112 5.47 -2.50 -16.85
CA TYR A 112 6.02 -1.42 -16.03
C TYR A 112 5.79 -0.05 -16.67
N ASP A 113 5.81 0.99 -15.84
CA ASP A 113 5.83 2.38 -16.29
C ASP A 113 7.19 3.02 -15.99
N ILE A 114 7.70 3.84 -16.91
CA ILE A 114 8.88 4.69 -16.69
C ILE A 114 8.43 6.14 -16.67
N SER A 115 8.95 6.90 -15.70
CA SER A 115 8.79 8.35 -15.65
C SER A 115 10.16 9.02 -15.58
N ALA A 116 10.32 10.14 -16.28
CA ALA A 116 11.52 10.95 -16.29
C ALA A 116 11.22 12.34 -15.71
N LYS A 117 12.07 12.80 -14.80
CA LYS A 117 12.06 14.16 -14.27
C LYS A 117 13.28 14.92 -14.80
N LEU A 118 13.04 15.79 -15.76
CA LEU A 118 14.03 16.70 -16.36
C LEU A 118 14.09 18.00 -15.53
N MET A 119 15.27 18.39 -15.05
CA MET A 119 15.48 19.58 -14.23
C MET A 119 16.12 20.70 -15.07
N ILE A 120 15.30 21.39 -15.86
CA ILE A 120 15.74 22.45 -16.77
C ILE A 120 15.91 23.78 -16.02
N ARG A 121 17.13 24.32 -16.00
CA ARG A 121 17.50 25.59 -15.34
C ARG A 121 18.61 26.28 -16.14
N GLU A 122 18.92 27.54 -15.82
CA GLU A 122 19.90 28.34 -16.56
C GLU A 122 21.28 27.65 -16.73
N ASN A 123 21.70 26.84 -15.76
CA ASN A 123 22.96 26.09 -15.81
C ASN A 123 22.80 24.59 -16.14
N SER A 124 21.62 24.12 -16.53
CA SER A 124 21.44 22.71 -16.87
C SER A 124 21.85 22.42 -18.30
N SER A 125 22.52 21.30 -18.52
CA SER A 125 22.83 20.72 -19.83
C SER A 125 21.61 20.14 -20.56
N VAL A 126 20.48 19.99 -19.86
CA VAL A 126 19.23 19.39 -20.37
C VAL A 126 18.44 20.42 -21.17
N ASP A 127 18.08 20.02 -22.38
CA ASP A 127 17.24 20.73 -23.32
C ASP A 127 16.07 19.82 -23.72
N PHE A 128 14.84 20.30 -23.54
CA PHE A 128 13.65 19.50 -23.86
C PHE A 128 13.57 19.17 -25.35
N GLU A 129 14.07 20.04 -26.24
CA GLU A 129 14.05 19.81 -27.69
C GLU A 129 15.16 18.86 -28.15
N ARG A 130 16.18 18.62 -27.30
CA ARG A 130 17.33 17.78 -27.60
C ARG A 130 17.29 16.47 -26.79
N LEU A 131 16.75 15.42 -27.39
CA LEU A 131 16.53 14.12 -26.73
C LEU A 131 17.79 13.50 -26.10
N ASP A 132 18.95 13.67 -26.72
CA ASP A 132 20.23 13.17 -26.20
C ASP A 132 20.63 13.82 -24.86
N SER A 133 20.15 15.03 -24.59
CA SER A 133 20.43 15.75 -23.35
C SER A 133 19.66 15.18 -22.17
N TRP A 134 18.59 14.40 -22.42
CA TRP A 134 17.75 13.86 -21.36
C TRP A 134 18.49 12.78 -20.55
N PHE A 135 19.60 12.26 -21.05
CA PHE A 135 20.40 11.24 -20.36
C PHE A 135 21.41 11.83 -19.36
N ASP A 136 21.39 13.16 -19.14
CA ASP A 136 22.26 13.81 -18.17
C ASP A 136 22.02 13.29 -16.73
N LYS A 137 23.09 12.85 -16.07
CA LYS A 137 23.02 12.18 -14.76
C LYS A 137 22.71 13.15 -13.61
N ASP A 138 23.04 14.42 -13.78
CA ASP A 138 22.90 15.46 -12.75
C ASP A 138 21.54 16.13 -12.86
N TYR A 139 21.06 16.36 -14.08
CA TYR A 139 19.84 17.11 -14.36
C TYR A 139 18.64 16.25 -14.75
N THR A 140 18.80 14.95 -14.98
CA THR A 140 17.69 14.02 -15.18
C THR A 140 17.64 12.93 -14.13
N LYS A 141 16.43 12.62 -13.66
CA LYS A 141 16.16 11.44 -12.81
C LYS A 141 15.04 10.60 -13.39
N TYR A 142 15.30 9.32 -13.56
CA TYR A 142 14.32 8.33 -13.99
C TYR A 142 13.79 7.54 -12.80
N THR A 143 12.53 7.12 -12.89
CA THR A 143 11.86 6.24 -11.93
C THR A 143 11.12 5.16 -12.69
N ILE A 144 11.12 3.94 -12.15
CA ILE A 144 10.39 2.79 -12.69
C ILE A 144 9.33 2.32 -11.69
N LEU A 145 8.15 1.99 -12.22
CA LEU A 145 7.04 1.43 -11.48
C LEU A 145 6.62 0.09 -12.12
N PRO A 146 7.12 -1.05 -11.60
CA PRO A 146 6.65 -2.37 -12.02
C PRO A 146 5.18 -2.57 -11.66
N LYS A 147 4.41 -3.20 -12.55
CA LYS A 147 3.02 -3.63 -12.32
C LYS A 147 2.96 -5.09 -11.87
N ALA A 148 3.93 -5.49 -11.04
CA ALA A 148 4.04 -6.85 -10.52
C ALA A 148 3.06 -7.07 -9.36
N SER A 149 2.03 -7.88 -9.62
CA SER A 149 1.06 -8.29 -8.61
C SER A 149 0.54 -9.69 -8.88
N SER A 150 0.37 -10.51 -7.84
CA SER A 150 -0.15 -11.87 -7.95
C SER A 150 -1.09 -12.20 -6.78
N GLN A 151 -1.82 -13.31 -6.93
CA GLN A 151 -2.59 -13.95 -5.85
C GLN A 151 -1.76 -14.98 -5.08
N ASP A 152 -0.62 -15.38 -5.64
CA ASP A 152 0.41 -16.18 -4.97
C ASP A 152 1.66 -15.31 -4.80
N ILE A 153 2.10 -15.12 -3.56
CA ILE A 153 3.29 -14.31 -3.29
C ILE A 153 4.56 -14.92 -3.89
N MET A 154 4.61 -16.23 -4.13
CA MET A 154 5.78 -16.93 -4.66
C MET A 154 6.08 -16.52 -6.10
N ASP A 155 5.07 -16.11 -6.88
CA ASP A 155 5.26 -15.57 -8.23
C ASP A 155 6.10 -14.28 -8.23
N LEU A 156 6.12 -13.55 -7.12
CA LEU A 156 6.88 -12.32 -6.96
C LEU A 156 8.29 -12.57 -6.41
N LYS A 157 8.59 -13.78 -5.94
CA LYS A 157 9.81 -14.08 -5.19
C LYS A 157 11.06 -13.85 -6.01
N THR A 158 11.11 -14.36 -7.24
CA THR A 158 12.29 -14.22 -8.10
C THR A 158 12.59 -12.75 -8.39
N LEU A 159 11.57 -11.92 -8.67
CA LEU A 159 11.76 -10.49 -8.90
C LEU A 159 12.18 -9.77 -7.62
N TYR A 160 11.55 -10.11 -6.50
CA TYR A 160 11.88 -9.53 -5.20
C TYR A 160 13.36 -9.78 -4.85
N ASP A 161 13.81 -11.03 -4.92
CA ASP A 161 15.19 -11.41 -4.59
C ASP A 161 16.20 -10.69 -5.51
N ALA A 162 15.95 -10.69 -6.82
CA ALA A 162 16.83 -10.02 -7.79
C ALA A 162 16.95 -8.49 -7.55
N LEU A 163 15.85 -7.83 -7.19
CA LEU A 163 15.87 -6.40 -6.90
C LEU A 163 16.57 -6.10 -5.56
N VAL A 164 16.43 -6.97 -4.56
CA VAL A 164 17.16 -6.86 -3.28
C VAL A 164 18.66 -7.05 -3.48
N GLU A 165 19.07 -8.00 -4.34
CA GLU A 165 20.47 -8.20 -4.73
C GLU A 165 21.06 -6.96 -5.42
N GLU A 166 20.27 -6.24 -6.23
CA GLU A 166 20.64 -4.95 -6.82
C GLU A 166 20.51 -3.75 -5.84
N HIS A 167 20.43 -4.03 -4.54
CA HIS A 167 20.33 -3.04 -3.46
C HIS A 167 19.15 -2.06 -3.61
N GLN A 168 18.07 -2.49 -4.25
CA GLN A 168 16.87 -1.66 -4.39
C GLN A 168 15.99 -1.73 -3.15
N LYS A 169 15.38 -0.61 -2.77
CA LYS A 169 14.34 -0.60 -1.73
C LYS A 169 13.04 -1.16 -2.32
N VAL A 170 12.77 -2.42 -2.03
CA VAL A 170 11.57 -3.17 -2.43
C VAL A 170 10.73 -3.49 -1.22
N SER A 171 9.40 -3.41 -1.37
CA SER A 171 8.46 -3.96 -0.41
C SER A 171 7.34 -4.70 -1.13
N ILE A 172 6.71 -5.66 -0.45
CA ILE A 172 5.50 -6.31 -0.96
C ILE A 172 4.35 -5.89 -0.08
N ASN A 173 3.32 -5.32 -0.71
CA ASN A 173 2.07 -5.02 -0.03
C ASN A 173 1.11 -6.22 -0.21
N ILE A 174 0.55 -6.70 0.90
CA ILE A 174 -0.42 -7.78 0.92
C ILE A 174 -1.78 -7.23 1.31
N LYS A 175 -2.73 -7.31 0.39
CA LYS A 175 -4.11 -6.91 0.61
C LYS A 175 -5.02 -8.14 0.58
N ALA A 176 -5.60 -8.49 1.73
CA ALA A 176 -6.63 -9.53 1.76
C ALA A 176 -7.86 -9.08 0.96
N LYS A 177 -8.53 -10.04 0.32
CA LYS A 177 -9.75 -9.86 -0.47
C LYS A 177 -10.96 -10.31 0.35
N VAL A 178 -11.20 -9.62 1.46
CA VAL A 178 -12.33 -9.87 2.34
C VAL A 178 -13.51 -8.98 1.96
N LYS A 179 -14.74 -9.45 2.20
CA LYS A 179 -15.93 -8.61 2.03
C LYS A 179 -15.95 -7.54 3.12
N LYS A 180 -16.65 -6.43 2.85
CA LYS A 180 -16.98 -5.47 3.90
C LYS A 180 -17.92 -6.13 4.90
N ASP A 181 -17.87 -5.66 6.14
CA ASP A 181 -18.84 -6.05 7.18
C ASP A 181 -18.85 -7.57 7.48
N ASP A 182 -17.69 -8.22 7.36
CA ASP A 182 -17.50 -9.66 7.62
C ASP A 182 -16.74 -9.85 8.94
N ASP A 183 -17.49 -9.91 10.04
CA ASP A 183 -16.99 -9.99 11.41
C ASP A 183 -16.14 -11.23 11.68
N ASP A 184 -16.59 -12.38 11.14
CA ASP A 184 -15.96 -13.69 11.34
C ASP A 184 -14.60 -13.73 10.63
N VAL A 185 -14.54 -13.19 9.42
CA VAL A 185 -13.29 -13.09 8.66
C VAL A 185 -12.38 -12.01 9.23
N PHE A 186 -12.91 -10.89 9.73
CA PHE A 186 -12.10 -9.82 10.33
C PHE A 186 -11.30 -10.32 11.54
N ALA A 187 -11.92 -11.08 12.44
CA ALA A 187 -11.23 -11.62 13.62
C ALA A 187 -10.11 -12.59 13.24
N THR A 188 -10.33 -13.40 12.20
CA THR A 188 -9.36 -14.36 11.67
C THR A 188 -8.23 -13.65 10.92
N GLN A 189 -8.55 -12.58 10.20
CA GLN A 189 -7.57 -11.77 9.50
C GLN A 189 -6.66 -11.01 10.46
N LEU A 190 -7.21 -10.43 11.54
CA LEU A 190 -6.47 -9.64 12.51
C LEU A 190 -5.27 -10.39 13.11
N VAL A 191 -5.44 -11.70 13.37
CA VAL A 191 -4.39 -12.55 13.95
C VAL A 191 -3.30 -12.93 12.95
N SER A 192 -3.55 -12.83 11.65
CA SER A 192 -2.53 -13.05 10.62
C SER A 192 -1.50 -11.91 10.59
N TYR A 193 -1.88 -10.72 11.05
CA TYR A 193 -1.04 -9.53 11.04
C TYR A 193 -0.22 -9.36 12.33
N PRO A 194 1.03 -8.89 12.22
CA PRO A 194 1.92 -8.67 13.36
C PRO A 194 1.57 -7.43 14.19
N ASP A 195 2.19 -7.31 15.37
CA ASP A 195 2.10 -6.16 16.26
C ASP A 195 2.44 -4.84 15.56
N ASN A 196 1.83 -3.76 16.05
CA ASN A 196 1.91 -2.40 15.51
C ASN A 196 1.40 -2.25 14.07
N THR A 197 0.66 -3.23 13.54
CA THR A 197 -0.07 -3.07 12.28
C THR A 197 -1.06 -1.92 12.39
N LEU A 198 -1.01 -1.00 11.44
CA LEU A 198 -1.98 0.06 11.27
C LEU A 198 -3.22 -0.51 10.58
N ILE A 199 -4.36 -0.43 11.24
CA ILE A 199 -5.66 -0.83 10.72
C ILE A 199 -6.45 0.43 10.42
N GLU A 200 -6.72 0.65 9.14
CA GLU A 200 -7.55 1.75 8.68
C GLU A 200 -9.00 1.26 8.51
N PHE A 201 -9.91 1.85 9.28
CA PHE A 201 -11.36 1.71 9.13
C PHE A 201 -11.89 2.89 8.32
N LYS A 202 -12.26 2.65 7.07
CA LYS A 202 -12.95 3.64 6.26
C LYS A 202 -14.45 3.40 6.35
N LEU A 203 -15.15 4.34 6.97
CA LEU A 203 -16.59 4.28 7.19
C LEU A 203 -17.35 4.89 6.01
N SER A 204 -18.46 4.26 5.68
CA SER A 204 -19.54 4.83 4.88
C SER A 204 -20.84 4.61 5.63
N ASP A 205 -21.85 5.44 5.39
CA ASP A 205 -23.19 5.16 5.91
C ASP A 205 -23.63 3.80 5.37
N ALA A 206 -24.09 2.90 6.24
CA ALA A 206 -24.67 1.64 5.78
C ALA A 206 -25.96 1.98 5.05
N ASP A 207 -26.13 1.50 3.82
CA ASP A 207 -27.37 1.69 3.08
C ASP A 207 -28.54 1.13 3.90
N ILE A 208 -29.42 2.01 4.40
CA ILE A 208 -30.67 1.63 5.07
C ILE A 208 -31.72 1.18 4.03
N TYR A 209 -31.37 1.11 2.75
CA TYR A 209 -32.26 0.60 1.70
C TYR A 209 -31.92 -0.84 1.36
N GLY A 210 -32.65 -1.75 2.01
CA GLY A 210 -32.85 -3.09 1.50
C GLY A 210 -33.59 -3.05 0.16
N ASP A 211 -33.23 -3.99 -0.71
CA ASP A 211 -34.14 -4.53 -1.72
C ASP A 211 -35.29 -5.30 -1.04
#